data_AF-A0A0D7X4A8-F1
#
_entry.id   AF-A0A0D7X4A8-F1
#
_cell.length_a   1.000
_cell.length_b   1.000
_cell.length_c   1.000
_cell.angle_alpha   90.00
_cell.angle_beta   90.00
_cell.angle_gamma   90.00
#
_symmetry.space_group_name_H-M   'P 1'
#
loop_
_entity.id
_entity.type
_entity.pdbx_description
1 polymer ?
#
loop_
_entity_poly.entity_id
_entity_poly.type
_entity_poly.pdbx_seq_one_letter_code
_entity_poly.pdbx_strand_id
1 'polypeptide(L)'
;MKNTGMLRRLDSLNRIVIPKEIRTTMNLDIGDSIEFFADHETGFLGMQKYVGASCKLCNSTENLTYFRGSLLCKNCTVELKGNISVSPIPIPVVKEHTCTEKRTYQSSQNLIESLKELMRRYPNATQNEYAKWLGVSQSRVSQLKRLL
;
A
#
# COMPACT_ATOMS: atom_id res chain seq x y z
N MET A 1 -4.74 -3.89 -32.23
CA MET A 1 -5.58 -4.05 -31.02
C MET A 1 -5.61 -5.52 -30.65
N LYS A 2 -5.38 -5.90 -29.39
CA LYS A 2 -5.53 -7.29 -28.95
C LYS A 2 -6.98 -7.49 -28.51
N ASN A 3 -7.72 -8.36 -29.17
CA ASN A 3 -9.07 -8.71 -28.75
C ASN A 3 -9.00 -9.72 -27.59
N THR A 4 -9.32 -9.29 -26.38
CA THR A 4 -9.37 -10.17 -25.20
C THR A 4 -10.65 -11.00 -25.13
N GLY A 5 -11.68 -10.69 -25.93
CA GLY A 5 -12.94 -11.43 -25.96
C GLY A 5 -13.73 -11.43 -24.64
N MET A 6 -13.34 -10.62 -23.66
CA MET A 6 -13.97 -10.57 -22.35
C MET A 6 -15.18 -9.63 -22.38
N LEU A 7 -16.34 -10.17 -22.00
CA LEU A 7 -17.59 -9.42 -21.89
C LEU A 7 -17.95 -9.23 -20.41
N ARG A 8 -18.28 -8.00 -20.02
CA ARG A 8 -18.79 -7.67 -18.69
C ARG A 8 -20.04 -6.81 -18.81
N ARG A 9 -21.05 -7.15 -18.01
CA ARG A 9 -22.27 -6.34 -17.87
C ARG A 9 -22.00 -5.20 -16.90
N LEU A 10 -22.78 -4.13 -17.04
CA LEU A 10 -22.80 -3.05 -16.06
C LEU A 10 -23.41 -3.54 -14.75
N ASP A 11 -22.89 -3.02 -13.65
CA ASP A 11 -23.45 -3.21 -12.32
C ASP A 11 -24.75 -2.39 -12.14
N SER A 12 -25.47 -2.59 -11.04
CA SER A 12 -26.70 -1.86 -10.70
C SER A 12 -26.53 -0.34 -10.64
N LEU A 13 -25.30 0.13 -10.41
CA LEU A 13 -24.92 1.54 -10.40
C LEU A 13 -24.30 2.02 -11.72
N ASN A 14 -24.47 1.28 -12.81
CA ASN A 14 -23.90 1.59 -14.13
C ASN A 14 -22.37 1.68 -14.15
N ARG A 15 -21.70 0.95 -13.25
CA ARG A 15 -20.23 0.84 -13.21
C ARG A 15 -19.77 -0.37 -14.01
N ILE A 16 -18.57 -0.28 -14.57
CA ILE A 16 -17.87 -1.43 -15.18
C ILE A 16 -16.77 -1.92 -14.24
N VAL A 17 -16.72 -3.23 -14.02
CA VAL A 17 -15.66 -3.86 -13.22
C VAL A 17 -14.52 -4.25 -14.12
N ILE A 18 -13.32 -3.74 -13.84
CA ILE A 18 -12.09 -4.12 -14.56
C ILE A 18 -11.57 -5.46 -14.00
N PRO A 19 -11.49 -6.53 -14.82
CA PRO A 19 -10.96 -7.82 -14.41
C PRO A 19 -9.53 -7.72 -13.84
N LYS A 20 -9.17 -8.65 -12.95
CA LYS A 20 -7.86 -8.64 -12.27
C LYS A 20 -6.71 -8.75 -13.27
N GLU A 21 -6.89 -9.52 -14.33
CA GLU A 21 -5.91 -9.76 -15.40
C GLU A 21 -5.54 -8.45 -16.12
N ILE A 22 -6.55 -7.64 -16.46
CA ILE A 22 -6.35 -6.33 -17.08
C ILE A 22 -5.67 -5.38 -16.09
N ARG A 23 -6.11 -5.37 -14.82
CA ARG A 23 -5.47 -4.55 -13.77
C ARG A 23 -3.99 -4.87 -13.61
N THR A 24 -3.61 -6.15 -13.57
CA THR A 24 -2.21 -6.56 -13.47
C THR A 24 -1.41 -6.19 -14.73
N THR A 25 -1.99 -6.38 -15.92
CA THR A 25 -1.30 -6.07 -17.19
C THR A 25 -1.07 -4.57 -17.38
N MET A 26 -2.03 -3.74 -16.94
CA MET A 26 -1.94 -2.27 -17.03
C MET A 26 -1.35 -1.61 -15.77
N ASN A 27 -0.93 -2.41 -14.78
CA ASN A 27 -0.40 -1.94 -13.49
C ASN A 27 -1.32 -0.90 -12.81
N LEU A 28 -2.61 -1.26 -12.71
CA LEU A 28 -3.67 -0.46 -12.08
C LEU A 28 -3.94 -0.98 -10.67
N ASP A 29 -3.60 -0.16 -9.67
CA ASP A 29 -3.84 -0.40 -8.26
C ASP A 29 -5.10 0.32 -7.75
N ILE A 30 -5.51 -0.02 -6.53
CA ILE A 30 -6.67 0.61 -5.88
C ILE A 30 -6.32 2.08 -5.60
N GLY A 31 -7.16 3.00 -6.09
CA GLY A 31 -6.96 4.43 -5.94
C GLY A 31 -6.21 5.10 -7.10
N ASP A 32 -5.75 4.33 -8.09
CA ASP A 32 -5.17 4.89 -9.31
C ASP A 32 -6.23 5.63 -10.14
N SER A 33 -5.85 6.81 -10.65
CA SER A 33 -6.64 7.55 -11.62
C SER A 33 -6.55 6.91 -13.01
N ILE A 34 -7.67 6.85 -13.71
CA ILE A 34 -7.79 6.29 -15.07
C ILE A 34 -8.40 7.37 -15.96
N GLU A 35 -7.82 7.54 -17.14
CA GLU A 35 -8.34 8.41 -18.18
C GLU A 35 -9.13 7.58 -19.19
N PHE A 36 -10.29 8.09 -19.60
CA PHE A 36 -11.19 7.44 -20.57
C PHE A 36 -11.17 8.19 -21.89
N PHE A 37 -11.13 7.43 -22.99
CA PHE A 37 -11.23 7.95 -24.35
C PHE A 37 -12.46 7.34 -25.00
N ALA A 38 -13.38 8.18 -25.47
CA ALA A 38 -14.56 7.74 -26.20
C ALA A 38 -14.44 8.20 -27.66
N ASP A 39 -14.60 7.27 -28.59
CA ASP A 39 -14.83 7.55 -30.00
C ASP A 39 -16.30 7.30 -30.31
N HIS A 40 -17.03 8.38 -30.59
CA HIS A 40 -18.46 8.34 -30.84
C HIS A 40 -18.83 7.75 -32.21
N GLU A 41 -17.92 7.79 -33.19
CA GLU A 41 -18.21 7.27 -34.54
C GLU A 41 -18.08 5.74 -34.57
N THR A 42 -17.04 5.21 -33.92
CA THR A 42 -16.81 3.76 -33.84
C THR A 42 -17.50 3.10 -32.64
N GLY A 43 -17.97 3.90 -31.67
CA GLY A 43 -18.52 3.41 -30.40
C GLY A 43 -17.46 2.80 -29.48
N PHE A 44 -16.18 3.10 -29.72
CA PHE A 44 -15.08 2.54 -28.96
C PHE A 44 -14.84 3.32 -27.66
N LEU A 45 -14.73 2.60 -26.55
CA LEU A 45 -14.32 3.15 -25.26
C LEU A 45 -12.95 2.57 -24.88
N GLY A 46 -11.93 3.42 -24.90
CA GLY A 46 -10.59 3.13 -24.43
C GLY A 46 -10.36 3.66 -23.01
N MET A 47 -9.40 3.07 -22.31
CA MET A 47 -8.96 3.57 -21.00
C MET A 47 -7.45 3.42 -20.85
N GLN A 48 -6.81 4.35 -20.14
CA GLN A 48 -5.40 4.29 -19.79
C GLN A 48 -5.15 4.74 -18.35
N LYS A 49 -4.04 4.29 -17.75
CA LYS A 49 -3.60 4.82 -16.45
C LYS A 49 -3.29 6.31 -16.61
N TYR A 50 -3.91 7.14 -15.79
CA TYR A 50 -3.67 8.57 -15.82
C TYR A 50 -2.28 8.85 -15.26
N VAL A 51 -1.37 9.26 -16.15
CA VAL A 51 -0.06 9.78 -15.79
C VAL A 51 -0.19 11.29 -15.85
N GLY A 52 -0.67 11.90 -14.77
CA GLY A 52 -0.79 13.36 -14.69
C GLY A 52 0.57 14.06 -14.82
N ALA A 53 0.56 15.39 -14.76
CA ALA A 53 1.79 16.17 -14.62
C ALA A 53 2.39 15.92 -13.23
N SER A 54 3.13 14.82 -13.09
CA SER A 54 3.75 14.39 -11.85
C SER A 54 5.10 13.77 -12.14
N CYS A 55 6.01 13.87 -11.18
CA CYS A 55 7.34 13.31 -11.30
C CYS A 55 7.27 11.79 -11.37
N LYS A 56 7.88 11.18 -12.38
CA LYS A 56 7.88 9.72 -12.57
C LYS A 56 8.53 8.93 -11.42
N LEU A 57 9.34 9.57 -10.58
CA LEU A 57 10.05 8.91 -9.47
C LEU A 57 9.31 9.05 -8.13
N CYS A 58 8.81 10.25 -7.81
CA CYS A 58 8.21 10.54 -6.50
C CYS A 58 6.75 10.99 -6.55
N ASN A 59 6.12 11.04 -7.73
CA ASN A 59 4.77 11.53 -7.99
C ASN A 59 4.49 12.98 -7.52
N SER A 60 5.52 13.77 -7.18
CA SER A 60 5.34 15.20 -6.87
C SER A 60 4.81 15.95 -8.09
N THR A 61 3.87 16.87 -7.89
CA THR A 61 3.32 17.74 -8.94
C THR A 61 4.07 19.07 -9.06
N GLU A 62 5.03 19.33 -8.17
CA GLU A 62 5.73 20.61 -8.08
C GLU A 62 7.07 20.60 -8.81
N ASN A 63 7.44 21.75 -9.40
CA ASN A 63 8.75 21.97 -10.02
C ASN A 63 9.14 20.90 -11.06
N LEU A 64 8.19 20.53 -11.92
CA LEU A 64 8.38 19.52 -12.96
C LEU A 64 9.20 20.02 -14.14
N THR A 65 10.08 19.16 -14.63
CA THR A 65 10.92 19.35 -15.80
C THR A 65 10.70 18.18 -16.75
N TYR A 66 10.50 18.47 -18.03
CA TYR A 66 10.27 17.43 -19.04
C TYR A 66 11.60 16.92 -19.58
N PHE A 67 11.83 15.61 -19.46
CA PHE A 67 13.04 14.95 -19.93
C PHE A 67 12.71 13.61 -20.58
N ARG A 68 13.04 13.45 -21.87
CA ARG A 68 12.90 12.20 -22.65
C ARG A 68 11.54 11.48 -22.48
N GLY A 69 10.43 12.23 -22.53
CA GLY A 69 9.10 11.63 -22.39
C GLY A 69 8.69 11.33 -20.95
N SER A 70 9.34 11.92 -19.95
CA SER A 70 8.97 11.79 -18.54
C SER A 70 9.12 13.13 -17.83
N LEU A 71 8.22 13.41 -16.89
CA LEU A 71 8.32 14.58 -16.03
C LEU A 71 9.13 14.20 -14.78
N LEU A 72 10.10 15.03 -14.41
CA LEU A 72 10.96 14.87 -13.24
C LEU A 72 10.93 16.15 -12.41
N CYS A 73 10.69 16.06 -11.10
CA CYS A 73 10.79 17.23 -10.24
C CYS A 73 12.26 17.62 -10.02
N LYS A 74 12.51 18.89 -9.69
CA LYS A 74 13.86 19.38 -9.38
C LYS A 74 14.57 18.54 -8.31
N ASN A 75 13.86 18.10 -7.27
CA ASN A 75 14.45 17.30 -6.19
C ASN A 75 15.04 15.99 -6.72
N CYS A 76 14.24 15.24 -7.49
CA CYS A 76 14.68 14.00 -8.12
C CYS A 76 15.82 14.21 -9.13
N THR A 77 15.81 15.32 -9.88
CA THR A 77 16.91 15.64 -10.80
C THR A 77 18.22 15.94 -10.05
N VAL A 78 18.14 16.56 -8.87
CA VAL A 78 19.31 16.82 -8.01
C VAL A 78 19.82 15.53 -7.38
N GLU A 79 18.94 14.69 -6.84
CA GLU A 79 19.30 13.36 -6.30
C GLU A 79 19.99 12.48 -7.37
N LEU A 80 19.48 12.49 -8.61
CA LEU A 80 20.09 11.78 -9.74
C LEU A 80 21.49 12.31 -10.10
N LYS A 81 21.71 13.63 -10.01
CA LYS A 81 23.04 14.22 -10.27
C LYS A 81 24.01 14.00 -9.11
N GLY A 82 23.50 13.82 -7.89
CA GLY A 82 24.29 13.77 -6.68
C GLY A 82 25.17 12.53 -6.52
N ASN A 83 24.96 11.46 -7.29
CA ASN A 83 25.64 10.15 -7.09
C ASN A 83 25.60 9.69 -5.61
N ILE A 84 24.59 10.10 -4.84
CA ILE A 84 24.47 9.70 -3.44
C ILE A 84 23.81 8.32 -3.44
N SER A 85 24.66 7.31 -3.30
CA SER A 85 24.34 5.91 -3.04
C SER A 85 23.45 5.22 -4.09
N VAL A 86 24.01 4.91 -5.26
CA VAL A 86 23.53 3.75 -6.01
C VAL A 86 23.97 2.51 -5.23
N SER A 87 23.12 2.02 -4.33
CA SER A 87 23.30 0.68 -3.78
C SER A 87 23.09 -0.33 -4.92
N PRO A 88 23.98 -1.31 -5.14
CA PRO A 88 23.83 -2.31 -6.21
C PRO A 88 22.56 -3.18 -6.11
N ILE A 89 21.81 -3.03 -5.02
CA ILE A 89 20.59 -3.76 -4.70
C ILE A 89 19.61 -2.70 -4.21
N PRO A 90 18.37 -2.63 -4.72
CA PRO A 90 17.34 -1.91 -4.02
C PRO A 90 17.13 -2.66 -2.70
N ILE A 91 17.72 -2.16 -1.61
CA ILE A 91 17.14 -2.36 -0.29
C ILE A 91 15.68 -1.93 -0.49
N PRO A 92 14.68 -2.79 -0.21
CA PRO A 92 13.30 -2.43 -0.43
C PRO A 92 13.10 -1.10 0.27
N VAL A 93 12.86 -0.05 -0.51
CA VAL A 93 12.50 1.26 0.00
C VAL A 93 11.19 1.00 0.70
N VAL A 94 11.26 0.83 2.01
CA VAL A 94 10.12 0.89 2.89
C VAL A 94 9.58 2.27 2.61
N LYS A 95 8.53 2.35 1.80
CA LYS A 95 7.71 3.56 1.76
C LYS A 95 7.43 3.88 3.22
N GLU A 96 7.82 5.08 3.65
CA GLU A 96 7.19 5.72 4.78
C GLU A 96 5.71 5.94 4.43
N HIS A 97 4.96 4.85 4.40
CA HIS A 97 3.71 4.85 5.10
C HIS A 97 4.09 5.19 6.54
N THR A 98 3.31 6.02 7.21
CA THR A 98 3.20 6.03 8.66
C THR A 98 2.81 4.62 9.12
N CYS A 99 3.79 3.72 9.08
CA CYS A 99 3.71 2.35 9.52
C CYS A 99 4.04 2.47 11.00
N THR A 100 2.97 2.49 11.79
CA THR A 100 2.97 2.06 13.18
C THR A 100 3.96 0.92 13.30
N GLU A 101 4.95 1.09 14.19
CA GLU A 101 6.03 0.16 14.53
C GLU A 101 5.68 -1.29 14.13
N LYS A 102 6.48 -1.89 13.25
CA LYS A 102 6.31 -3.28 12.83
C LYS A 102 6.20 -4.14 14.08
N ARG A 103 4.97 -4.57 14.40
CA ARG A 103 4.68 -5.54 15.47
C ARG A 103 5.56 -6.75 15.23
N THR A 104 6.54 -6.95 16.10
CA THR A 104 7.37 -8.15 16.11
C THR A 104 6.42 -9.34 16.16
N TYR A 105 6.49 -10.26 15.20
CA TYR A 105 5.72 -11.50 15.26
C TYR A 105 6.27 -12.32 16.42
N GLN A 106 5.78 -12.06 17.63
CA GLN A 106 6.00 -12.91 18.77
C GLN A 106 5.02 -14.08 18.63
N SER A 107 5.56 -15.30 18.75
CA SER A 107 4.72 -16.51 18.78
C SER A 107 3.67 -16.32 19.88
N SER A 108 2.44 -16.81 19.62
CA SER A 108 1.38 -16.76 20.63
C SER A 108 1.81 -17.39 21.96
N GLN A 109 2.73 -18.36 21.93
CA GLN A 109 3.27 -19.04 23.10
C GLN A 109 4.12 -18.09 23.97
N ASN A 110 5.01 -17.31 23.38
CA ASN A 110 5.87 -16.38 24.14
C ASN A 110 5.04 -15.29 24.84
N LEU A 111 3.97 -14.82 24.19
CA LEU A 111 3.03 -13.86 24.78
C LEU A 111 2.23 -14.46 25.94
N ILE A 112 1.86 -15.74 25.85
CA ILE A 112 1.18 -16.47 26.92
C ILE A 112 2.10 -16.62 28.13
N GLU A 113 3.37 -17.01 27.93
CA GLU A 113 4.35 -17.11 29.02
C GLU A 113 4.61 -15.76 29.69
N SER A 114 4.80 -14.70 28.89
CA SER A 114 4.99 -13.34 29.41
C SER A 114 3.77 -12.87 30.20
N LEU A 115 2.55 -13.20 29.75
CA LEU A 115 1.31 -12.89 30.46
C LEU A 115 1.20 -13.68 31.78
N LYS A 116 1.59 -14.96 31.82
CA LYS A 116 1.63 -15.76 33.07
C LYS A 116 2.54 -15.12 34.12
N GLU A 117 3.73 -14.67 33.70
CA GLU A 117 4.69 -14.04 34.60
C GLU A 117 4.16 -12.71 35.15
N LEU A 118 3.50 -11.91 34.32
CA LEU A 118 2.88 -10.65 34.76
C LEU A 118 1.70 -10.89 35.72
N MET A 119 0.87 -11.92 35.49
CA MET A 119 -0.23 -12.27 36.38
C MET A 119 0.28 -12.76 37.74
N ARG A 120 1.45 -13.40 37.81
CA ARG A 120 2.10 -13.78 39.07
C ARG A 120 2.65 -12.58 39.84
N ARG A 121 3.31 -11.64 39.15
CA ARG A 121 3.93 -10.46 39.79
C ARG A 121 2.92 -9.41 40.22
N TYR A 122 1.83 -9.24 39.47
CA TYR A 122 0.82 -8.21 39.71
C TYR A 122 -0.58 -8.81 39.59
N PRO A 123 -1.08 -9.55 40.60
CA PRO A 123 -2.36 -10.28 40.50
C PRO A 123 -3.58 -9.36 40.39
N ASN A 124 -3.48 -8.12 40.89
CA ASN A 124 -4.59 -7.15 40.91
C ASN A 124 -4.60 -6.19 39.70
N ALA A 125 -3.68 -6.36 38.74
CA ALA A 125 -3.61 -5.48 37.59
C ALA A 125 -4.77 -5.74 36.59
N THR A 126 -5.24 -4.67 35.97
CA THR A 126 -6.32 -4.71 34.99
C THR A 126 -5.84 -5.23 33.63
N GLN A 127 -6.76 -5.70 32.80
CA GLN A 127 -6.43 -6.19 31.45
C GLN A 127 -5.77 -5.12 30.56
N ASN A 128 -6.09 -3.84 30.79
CA ASN A 128 -5.51 -2.72 30.05
C ASN A 128 -4.06 -2.46 30.46
N GLU A 129 -3.73 -2.63 31.74
CA GLU A 129 -2.35 -2.50 32.24
C GLU A 129 -1.46 -3.60 31.69
N TYR A 130 -1.91 -4.86 31.69
CA TYR A 130 -1.19 -5.95 31.02
C TYR A 130 -1.00 -5.70 29.52
N ALA A 131 -2.00 -5.10 28.86
CA ALA A 131 -1.93 -4.79 27.44
C ALA A 131 -0.85 -3.75 27.14
N LYS A 132 -0.74 -2.70 27.97
CA LYS A 132 0.32 -1.69 27.88
C LYS A 132 1.71 -2.30 28.08
N TRP A 133 1.88 -3.17 29.07
CA TRP A 133 3.18 -3.80 29.33
C TRP A 133 3.61 -4.80 28.25
N LEU A 134 2.66 -5.49 27.62
CA LEU A 134 2.92 -6.46 26.55
C LEU A 134 2.94 -5.83 25.14
N GLY A 135 2.66 -4.54 25.00
CA GLY A 135 2.60 -3.87 23.69
C GLY A 135 1.50 -4.42 22.77
N VAL A 136 0.42 -4.96 23.33
CA VAL A 136 -0.72 -5.55 22.59
C VAL A 136 -2.02 -4.84 22.96
N SER A 137 -3.11 -5.10 22.22
CA SER A 137 -4.42 -4.53 22.57
C SER A 137 -5.06 -5.23 23.77
N GLN A 138 -5.93 -4.53 24.51
CA GLN A 138 -6.67 -5.11 25.64
C GLN A 138 -7.52 -6.32 25.22
N SER A 139 -8.12 -6.28 24.02
CA SER A 139 -8.82 -7.43 23.45
C SER A 139 -7.89 -8.62 23.19
N ARG A 140 -6.63 -8.38 22.80
CA ARG A 140 -5.63 -9.43 22.60
C ARG A 140 -5.26 -10.10 23.92
N VAL A 141 -5.13 -9.35 25.01
CA VAL A 141 -4.93 -9.92 26.36
C VAL A 141 -6.10 -10.80 26.77
N SER A 142 -7.34 -10.37 26.52
CA SER A 142 -8.53 -11.19 26.78
C SER A 142 -8.51 -12.51 25.99
N GLN A 143 -8.12 -12.47 24.71
CA GLN A 143 -7.93 -13.68 23.90
C GLN A 143 -6.84 -14.60 24.46
N LEU A 144 -5.69 -14.05 24.87
CA LEU A 144 -4.60 -14.83 25.46
C LEU A 144 -5.03 -15.49 26.78
N LYS A 145 -5.84 -14.80 27.60
CA LYS A 145 -6.44 -15.37 28.82
C LYS A 145 -7.37 -16.55 28.56
N ARG A 146 -7.99 -16.63 27.38
CA ARG A 146 -8.82 -17.79 26.97
C ARG A 146 -7.99 -18.99 26.52
N LEU A 147 -6.70 -18.78 26.24
CA LEU A 147 -5.73 -19.80 25.80
C LEU A 147 -4.78 -20.23 26.92
N LEU A 148 -4.88 -19.59 28.10
CA LEU A 148 -4.14 -19.90 29.33
C LEU A 148 -4.78 -21.05 30.09
#